data_AF-A0AAU9K4T6-F1
#
_entry.id   AF-A0AAU9K4T6-F1
#
_cell.length_a   1.000
_cell.length_b   1.000
_cell.length_c   1.000
_cell.angle_alpha   90.00
_cell.angle_beta   90.00
_cell.angle_gamma   90.00
#
_symmetry.space_group_name_H-M   'P 1'
#
loop_
_entity.id
_entity.type
_entity.pdbx_description
1 polymer ?
#
loop_
_entity_poly.entity_id
_entity_poly.type
_entity_poly.pdbx_seq_one_letter_code
_entity_poly.pdbx_strand_id
1 'polypeptide(L)'
;MNWYSIFWKYWSWVAFLPMLACCLYRMFTQKDLRNLKKQPDREFYVDWAFEFLLSPGLFYYTIDSLYIILQYENYSWCNLGYLSHHVLTLAGARATLTVPYYPWTLIAPFVIHCMLIMFPYISILNYIYLGIIFNNFRILLSDPWRNFAQYRWVLYIGISLVLIPFPILWLNSCKNDMQNVN
;
A
#
# COMPACT_ATOMS: atom_id res chain seq x y z
N MET A 1 -2.31 8.12 -22.12
CA MET A 1 -2.09 8.15 -20.66
C MET A 1 -2.75 9.39 -20.09
N ASN A 2 -3.62 9.19 -19.11
CA ASN A 2 -4.56 10.14 -18.54
C ASN A 2 -3.82 11.05 -17.54
N TRP A 3 -4.30 12.28 -17.32
CA TRP A 3 -3.61 13.25 -16.45
C TRP A 3 -3.45 12.75 -15.01
N TYR A 4 -4.42 12.01 -14.48
CA TYR A 4 -4.37 11.50 -13.10
C TYR A 4 -3.39 10.31 -12.96
N SER A 5 -3.20 9.50 -14.00
CA SER A 5 -2.15 8.46 -14.06
C SER A 5 -0.75 9.08 -14.13
N ILE A 6 -0.62 10.20 -14.86
CA ILE A 6 0.60 11.01 -14.90
C ILE A 6 0.87 11.59 -13.49
N PHE A 7 -0.14 12.19 -12.87
CA PHE A 7 -0.06 12.72 -11.51
C PHE A 7 0.39 11.64 -10.52
N TRP A 8 -0.20 10.44 -10.57
CA TRP A 8 0.16 9.36 -9.65
C TRP A 8 1.60 8.88 -9.79
N LYS A 9 2.08 8.80 -11.04
CA LYS A 9 3.49 8.51 -11.30
C LYS A 9 4.40 9.59 -10.72
N TYR A 10 4.12 10.87 -10.96
CA TYR A 10 4.90 11.97 -10.38
C TYR A 10 4.82 12.02 -8.86
N TRP A 11 3.65 11.79 -8.28
CA TRP A 11 3.48 11.71 -6.83
C TRP A 11 4.33 10.59 -6.24
N SER A 12 4.41 9.44 -6.90
CA SER A 12 5.27 8.34 -6.46
C SER A 12 6.75 8.73 -6.44
N TRP A 13 7.22 9.51 -7.43
CA TRP A 13 8.58 10.09 -7.40
C TRP A 13 8.80 11.04 -6.22
N VAL A 14 7.84 11.92 -5.96
CA VAL A 14 7.91 12.91 -4.86
C VAL A 14 7.84 12.22 -3.50
N ALA A 15 6.97 11.23 -3.33
CA ALA A 15 6.71 10.55 -2.07
C ALA A 15 7.76 9.49 -1.73
N PHE A 16 8.44 8.91 -2.73
CA PHE A 16 9.40 7.82 -2.52
C PHE A 16 10.50 8.17 -1.51
N LEU A 17 11.25 9.25 -1.73
CA LEU A 17 12.38 9.61 -0.86
C LEU A 17 11.92 9.95 0.58
N PRO A 18 10.88 10.78 0.79
CA PRO A 18 10.32 11.01 2.13
C PRO A 18 9.83 9.74 2.82
N MET A 19 9.09 8.87 2.13
CA MET A 19 8.61 7.60 2.71
C MET A 19 9.77 6.65 3.03
N LEU A 20 10.80 6.59 2.19
CA LEU A 20 12.01 5.81 2.46
C LEU A 20 12.73 6.33 3.70
N ALA A 21 12.88 7.65 3.84
CA ALA A 21 13.44 8.27 5.04
C ALA A 21 12.63 7.92 6.30
N CYS A 22 11.30 7.96 6.21
CA CYS A 22 10.42 7.51 7.29
C CYS A 22 10.68 6.04 7.64
N CYS A 23 10.72 5.16 6.64
CA CYS A 23 10.96 3.73 6.83
C CYS A 23 12.31 3.46 7.50
N LEU A 24 13.38 4.08 7.01
CA LEU A 24 14.73 3.91 7.55
C LEU A 24 14.82 4.43 8.98
N TYR A 25 14.31 5.64 9.24
CA TYR A 25 14.26 6.17 10.59
C TYR A 25 13.55 5.20 11.54
N ARG A 26 12.37 4.70 11.16
CA ARG A 26 11.60 3.76 11.95
C ARG A 26 12.28 2.40 12.14
N MET A 27 13.09 1.98 11.18
CA MET A 27 13.89 0.76 11.31
C MET A 27 14.91 0.86 12.45
N PHE A 28 15.47 2.05 12.68
CA PHE A 28 16.48 2.28 13.73
C PHE A 28 15.89 2.79 15.05
N THR A 29 14.70 3.40 15.05
CA THR A 29 14.07 3.95 16.27
C THR A 29 12.87 3.14 16.76
N GLN A 30 12.72 1.89 16.33
CA GLN A 30 11.56 1.07 16.73
C GLN A 30 11.61 0.75 18.22
N LYS A 31 10.52 1.02 18.93
CA LYS A 31 10.34 0.58 20.31
C LYS A 31 10.20 -0.94 20.38
N ASP A 32 10.69 -1.53 21.47
CA ASP A 32 10.32 -2.89 21.82
C ASP A 32 8.89 -2.91 22.40
N LEU A 33 7.96 -3.47 21.63
CA LEU A 33 6.55 -3.49 21.97
C LEU A 33 6.10 -4.85 22.53
N ARG A 34 7.00 -5.84 22.66
CA ARG A 34 6.65 -7.24 23.01
C ARG A 34 5.81 -7.38 24.28
N ASN A 35 5.96 -6.48 25.23
CA ASN A 35 5.30 -6.53 26.53
C ASN A 35 4.11 -5.55 26.67
N LEU A 36 3.71 -4.86 25.60
CA LEU A 36 2.60 -3.93 25.66
C LEU A 36 1.25 -4.65 25.78
N LYS A 37 0.49 -4.28 26.82
CA LYS A 37 -0.89 -4.75 27.04
C LYS A 37 -1.93 -3.84 26.40
N LYS A 38 -1.53 -2.64 25.99
CA LYS A 38 -2.37 -1.63 25.34
C LYS A 38 -1.71 -1.18 24.05
N GLN A 39 -2.53 -0.67 23.14
CA GLN A 39 -2.05 -0.13 21.88
C GLN A 39 -1.07 1.03 22.15
N PRO A 40 0.07 1.10 21.44
CA PRO A 40 1.02 2.19 21.61
C PRO A 40 0.39 3.53 21.19
N ASP A 41 0.72 4.58 21.92
CA ASP A 41 0.33 5.94 21.57
C ASP A 41 1.14 6.45 20.37
N ARG A 42 0.59 7.48 19.71
CA ARG A 42 1.26 8.15 18.59
C ARG A 42 2.28 9.15 19.11
N GLU A 43 3.55 8.75 19.08
CA GLU A 43 4.65 9.55 19.64
C GLU A 43 5.59 10.12 18.59
N PHE A 44 5.67 9.52 17.40
CA PHE A 44 6.69 9.88 16.42
C PHE A 44 6.12 10.84 15.38
N TYR A 45 6.72 12.03 15.23
CA TYR A 45 6.33 12.98 14.18
C TYR A 45 6.44 12.40 12.76
N VAL A 46 7.37 11.48 12.55
CA VAL A 46 7.55 10.80 11.26
C VAL A 46 6.33 9.96 10.86
N ASP A 47 5.54 9.49 11.82
CA ASP A 47 4.32 8.73 11.57
C ASP A 47 3.24 9.64 10.97
N TRP A 48 3.18 10.90 11.40
CA TRP A 48 2.31 11.94 10.80
C TRP A 48 2.75 12.30 9.38
N ALA A 49 4.06 12.47 9.17
CA ALA A 49 4.60 12.74 7.85
C ALA A 49 4.29 11.59 6.88
N PHE A 50 4.49 10.34 7.31
CA PHE A 50 4.16 9.16 6.53
C PHE A 50 2.66 9.10 6.18
N GLU A 51 1.78 9.31 7.16
CA GLU A 51 0.33 9.33 6.94
C GLU A 51 -0.08 10.41 5.92
N PHE A 52 0.48 11.62 6.03
CA PHE A 52 0.23 12.71 5.08
C PHE A 52 0.60 12.30 3.65
N LEU A 53 1.75 11.63 3.48
CA LEU A 53 2.25 11.17 2.19
C LEU A 53 1.36 10.09 1.54
N LEU A 54 0.58 9.34 2.33
CA LEU A 54 -0.39 8.36 1.83
C LEU A 54 -1.66 9.01 1.27
N SER A 55 -2.02 10.19 1.76
CA SER A 55 -3.34 10.79 1.50
C SER A 55 -3.65 11.02 0.02
N PRO A 56 -2.72 11.47 -0.86
CA PRO A 56 -3.05 11.70 -2.27
C PRO A 56 -3.37 10.41 -3.03
N GLY A 57 -2.88 9.26 -2.57
CA GLY A 57 -3.22 7.96 -3.14
C GLY A 57 -4.70 7.61 -3.02
N LEU A 58 -5.39 8.10 -1.98
CA LEU A 58 -6.82 7.87 -1.80
C LEU A 58 -7.67 8.62 -2.84
N PHE A 59 -7.28 9.86 -3.12
CA PHE A 59 -7.92 10.65 -4.18
C PHE A 59 -7.70 10.00 -5.55
N TYR A 60 -6.46 9.59 -5.83
CA TYR A 60 -6.11 8.88 -7.07
C TYR A 60 -6.95 7.60 -7.23
N TYR A 61 -6.95 6.70 -6.23
CA TYR A 61 -7.69 5.44 -6.32
C TYR A 61 -9.19 5.64 -6.49
N THR A 62 -9.75 6.70 -5.91
CA THR A 62 -11.18 7.03 -6.08
C THR A 62 -11.46 7.45 -7.53
N ILE A 63 -10.70 8.40 -8.07
CA ILE A 63 -10.88 8.91 -9.44
C ILE A 63 -10.66 7.79 -10.46
N ASP A 64 -9.60 7.01 -10.30
CA ASP A 64 -9.23 5.94 -11.23
C ASP A 64 -10.23 4.78 -11.20
N SER A 65 -10.76 4.44 -10.02
CA SER A 65 -11.85 3.45 -9.92
C SER A 65 -13.10 3.89 -10.67
N LEU A 66 -13.51 5.15 -10.52
CA LEU A 66 -14.65 5.71 -11.25
C LEU A 66 -14.40 5.69 -12.76
N TYR A 67 -13.20 6.06 -13.19
CA TYR A 67 -12.83 6.00 -14.61
C TYR A 67 -12.91 4.58 -15.17
N ILE A 68 -12.33 3.59 -14.48
CA ILE A 68 -12.41 2.18 -14.90
C ILE A 68 -13.88 1.73 -15.01
N ILE A 69 -14.73 2.06 -14.03
CA ILE A 69 -16.16 1.69 -14.04
C ILE A 69 -16.90 2.35 -15.21
N LEU A 70 -16.62 3.61 -15.52
CA LEU A 70 -17.25 4.32 -16.64
C LEU A 70 -16.83 3.76 -18.00
N GLN A 71 -15.69 3.09 -18.09
CA GLN A 71 -15.20 2.39 -19.28
C GLN A 71 -15.57 0.90 -19.29
N TYR A 72 -16.76 0.55 -18.79
CA TYR A 72 -17.23 -0.83 -18.67
C TYR A 72 -17.20 -1.62 -20.00
N GLU A 73 -17.31 -0.94 -21.14
CA GLU A 73 -17.25 -1.56 -22.48
C GLU A 73 -15.84 -2.09 -22.81
N ASN A 74 -14.80 -1.58 -22.16
CA ASN A 74 -13.39 -1.95 -22.37
C ASN A 74 -12.81 -2.74 -21.18
N TYR A 75 -13.64 -3.54 -20.49
CA TYR A 75 -13.22 -4.23 -19.26
C TYR A 75 -12.29 -5.41 -19.54
N SER A 76 -10.98 -5.21 -19.36
CA SER A 76 -9.98 -6.27 -19.35
C SER A 76 -9.82 -6.90 -17.96
N TRP A 77 -9.19 -8.08 -17.89
CA TRP A 77 -8.80 -8.68 -16.61
C TRP A 77 -7.86 -7.78 -15.79
N CYS A 78 -7.01 -6.99 -16.45
CA CYS A 78 -6.16 -6.02 -15.76
C CYS A 78 -7.01 -4.89 -15.14
N ASN A 79 -8.03 -4.39 -15.84
CA ASN A 79 -8.94 -3.38 -15.29
C ASN A 79 -9.68 -3.88 -14.05
N LEU A 80 -10.15 -5.13 -14.06
CA LEU A 80 -10.73 -5.78 -12.88
C LEU A 80 -9.71 -5.93 -11.74
N GLY A 81 -8.46 -6.31 -12.07
CA GLY A 81 -7.37 -6.41 -11.11
C GLY A 81 -7.07 -5.07 -10.42
N TYR A 82 -6.96 -3.97 -11.18
CA TYR A 82 -6.76 -2.64 -10.59
C TYR A 82 -7.99 -2.15 -9.83
N LEU A 83 -9.20 -2.35 -10.35
CA LEU A 83 -10.41 -1.92 -9.63
C LEU A 83 -10.50 -2.64 -8.27
N SER A 84 -10.32 -3.96 -8.25
CA SER A 84 -10.34 -4.73 -6.99
C SER A 84 -9.22 -4.29 -6.04
N HIS A 85 -8.02 -4.00 -6.55
CA HIS A 85 -6.93 -3.41 -5.78
C HIS A 85 -7.31 -2.05 -5.16
N HIS A 86 -7.89 -1.15 -5.94
CA HIS A 86 -8.30 0.17 -5.47
C HIS A 86 -9.42 0.08 -4.42
N VAL A 87 -10.46 -0.70 -4.68
CA VAL A 87 -11.60 -0.87 -3.77
C VAL A 87 -11.15 -1.44 -2.43
N LEU A 88 -10.33 -2.48 -2.43
CA LEU A 88 -9.79 -3.07 -1.19
C LEU A 88 -8.87 -2.10 -0.46
N THR A 89 -8.03 -1.36 -1.19
CA THR A 89 -7.15 -0.36 -0.58
C THR A 89 -7.94 0.80 0.05
N LEU A 90 -8.99 1.28 -0.63
CA LEU A 90 -9.90 2.30 -0.10
C LEU A 90 -10.67 1.80 1.12
N ALA A 91 -11.13 0.55 1.12
CA ALA A 91 -11.77 -0.07 2.29
C ALA A 91 -10.81 -0.14 3.50
N GLY A 92 -9.52 -0.39 3.26
CA GLY A 92 -8.49 -0.40 4.29
C GLY A 92 -7.87 0.95 4.63
N ALA A 93 -8.23 2.02 3.91
CA ALA A 93 -7.63 3.34 4.08
C ALA A 93 -7.82 3.87 5.50
N ARG A 94 -9.04 3.77 6.03
CA ARG A 94 -9.33 4.20 7.41
C ARG A 94 -8.47 3.46 8.41
N ALA A 95 -8.38 2.13 8.31
CA ALA A 95 -7.61 1.31 9.23
C ALA A 95 -6.12 1.68 9.18
N THR A 96 -5.59 1.90 7.97
CA THR A 96 -4.18 2.25 7.76
C THR A 96 -3.87 3.65 8.28
N LEU A 97 -4.65 4.68 7.90
CA LEU A 97 -4.38 6.06 8.28
C LEU A 97 -4.55 6.32 9.78
N THR A 98 -5.39 5.54 10.45
CA THR A 98 -5.68 5.74 11.88
C THR A 98 -4.84 4.88 12.82
N VAL A 99 -3.85 4.13 12.32
CA VAL A 99 -2.93 3.43 13.22
C VAL A 99 -2.11 4.46 14.03
N PRO A 100 -1.99 4.29 15.35
CA PRO A 100 -1.26 5.24 16.18
C PRO A 100 0.25 5.06 16.07
N TYR A 101 0.74 3.91 15.61
CA TYR A 101 2.16 3.63 15.51
C TYR A 101 2.46 2.86 14.24
N TYR A 102 3.38 3.37 13.41
CA TYR A 102 3.77 2.70 12.18
C TYR A 102 5.12 1.98 12.40
N PRO A 103 5.16 0.64 12.54
CA PRO A 103 6.43 -0.09 12.49
C PRO A 103 7.02 0.00 11.08
N TRP A 104 8.35 -0.09 10.94
CA TRP A 104 8.98 0.05 9.61
C TRP A 104 8.47 -1.00 8.63
N THR A 105 8.11 -2.20 9.10
CA THR A 105 7.54 -3.27 8.25
C THR A 105 6.18 -2.90 7.67
N LEU A 106 5.44 -1.99 8.30
CA LEU A 106 4.18 -1.47 7.77
C LEU A 106 4.42 -0.36 6.74
N ILE A 107 5.51 0.42 6.89
CA ILE A 107 5.87 1.51 5.97
C ILE A 107 6.52 0.96 4.69
N ALA A 108 7.38 -0.06 4.82
CA ALA A 108 8.18 -0.60 3.72
C ALA A 108 7.37 -1.03 2.48
N PRO A 109 6.19 -1.69 2.58
CA PRO A 109 5.35 -1.95 1.42
C PRO A 109 5.04 -0.70 0.60
N PHE A 110 4.71 0.42 1.23
CA PHE A 110 4.37 1.66 0.52
C PHE A 110 5.57 2.29 -0.19
N VAL A 111 6.76 2.17 0.38
CA VAL A 111 8.02 2.60 -0.26
C VAL A 111 8.26 1.81 -1.55
N ILE A 112 8.13 0.48 -1.48
CA ILE A 112 8.32 -0.37 -2.66
C ILE A 112 7.19 -0.19 -3.66
N HIS A 113 5.96 0.06 -3.20
CA HIS A 113 4.85 0.39 -4.08
C HIS A 113 5.14 1.65 -4.93
N CYS A 114 5.75 2.69 -4.34
CA CYS A 114 6.23 3.83 -5.13
C CYS A 114 7.23 3.40 -6.20
N MET A 115 8.18 2.51 -5.88
CA MET A 115 9.14 1.98 -6.86
C MET A 115 8.46 1.20 -7.98
N LEU A 116 7.44 0.40 -7.67
CA LEU A 116 6.65 -0.33 -8.68
C LEU A 116 6.01 0.62 -9.68
N ILE A 117 5.48 1.76 -9.22
CA ILE A 117 4.85 2.77 -10.07
C ILE A 117 5.90 3.56 -10.87
N MET A 118 7.05 3.88 -10.25
CA MET A 118 8.15 4.58 -10.92
C MET A 118 8.74 3.72 -12.05
N PHE A 119 8.85 2.40 -11.83
CA PHE A 119 9.50 1.44 -12.72
C PHE A 119 8.58 0.25 -13.07
N PRO A 120 7.49 0.48 -13.82
CA PRO A 120 6.40 -0.49 -13.95
C PRO A 120 6.73 -1.76 -14.74
N TYR A 121 7.86 -1.76 -15.45
CA TYR A 121 8.32 -2.88 -16.28
C TYR A 121 9.40 -3.74 -15.61
N ILE A 122 9.88 -3.37 -14.42
CA ILE A 122 10.92 -4.13 -13.70
C ILE A 122 10.24 -5.21 -12.86
N SER A 123 10.03 -6.39 -13.46
CA SER A 123 9.30 -7.49 -12.81
C SER A 123 9.90 -7.98 -11.49
N ILE A 124 11.24 -7.85 -11.32
CA ILE A 124 11.92 -8.26 -10.07
C ILE A 124 11.41 -7.49 -8.85
N LEU A 125 10.96 -6.25 -9.03
CA LEU A 125 10.40 -5.45 -7.94
C LEU A 125 9.13 -6.06 -7.36
N ASN A 126 8.33 -6.80 -8.14
CA ASN A 126 7.12 -7.44 -7.63
C ASN A 126 7.45 -8.56 -6.62
N TYR A 127 8.54 -9.30 -6.84
CA TYR A 127 8.99 -10.34 -5.89
C TYR A 127 9.53 -9.72 -4.61
N ILE A 128 10.29 -8.63 -4.71
CA ILE A 128 10.78 -7.86 -3.56
C ILE A 128 9.59 -7.33 -2.74
N TYR A 129 8.59 -6.77 -3.43
CA TYR A 129 7.37 -6.26 -2.81
C TYR A 129 6.63 -7.37 -2.04
N LEU A 130 6.44 -8.53 -2.67
CA LEU A 130 5.76 -9.67 -2.05
C LEU A 130 6.51 -10.18 -0.82
N GLY A 131 7.84 -10.27 -0.87
CA GLY A 131 8.66 -10.65 0.29
C GLY A 131 8.48 -9.68 1.47
N ILE A 132 8.42 -8.38 1.20
CA ILE A 132 8.19 -7.35 2.22
C ILE A 132 6.78 -7.43 2.81
N ILE A 133 5.75 -7.65 1.97
CA ILE A 133 4.38 -7.87 2.43
C ILE A 133 4.29 -9.09 3.36
N PHE A 134 4.89 -10.22 2.98
CA PHE A 134 4.87 -11.43 3.82
C PHE A 134 5.62 -11.25 5.14
N ASN A 135 6.75 -10.54 5.13
CA ASN A 135 7.42 -10.18 6.37
C ASN A 135 6.53 -9.28 7.25
N ASN A 136 5.81 -8.32 6.66
CA ASN A 136 4.84 -7.51 7.39
C ASN A 136 3.72 -8.37 8.00
N PHE A 137 3.16 -9.33 7.25
CA PHE A 137 2.14 -10.25 7.79
C PHE A 137 2.67 -11.05 8.98
N ARG A 138 3.89 -11.57 8.88
CA ARG A 138 4.54 -12.30 9.97
C ARG A 138 4.64 -11.44 11.24
N ILE A 139 4.96 -10.15 11.11
CA ILE A 139 5.00 -9.22 12.25
C ILE A 139 3.59 -8.94 12.79
N LEU A 140 2.62 -8.64 11.93
CA LEU A 140 1.25 -8.35 12.37
C LEU A 140 0.55 -9.56 13.01
N LEU A 141 0.96 -10.78 12.67
CA LEU A 141 0.53 -12.04 13.30
C LEU A 141 1.23 -12.33 14.63
N SER A 142 2.26 -11.57 15.00
CA SER A 142 2.98 -11.73 16.26
C SER A 142 2.44 -10.84 17.38
N ASP A 143 2.78 -11.17 18.62
CA ASP A 143 2.47 -10.31 19.77
C ASP A 143 3.36 -9.04 19.77
N PRO A 144 2.82 -7.88 20.19
CA PRO A 144 1.45 -7.67 20.66
C PRO A 144 0.44 -7.37 19.54
N TRP A 145 0.90 -7.23 18.29
CA TRP A 145 0.13 -6.67 17.16
C TRP A 145 -1.19 -7.38 16.88
N ARG A 146 -1.18 -8.72 16.92
CA ARG A 146 -2.39 -9.53 16.68
C ARG A 146 -3.52 -9.25 17.67
N ASN A 147 -3.22 -8.66 18.83
CA ASN A 147 -4.21 -8.35 19.86
C ASN A 147 -4.88 -6.99 19.63
N PHE A 148 -4.34 -6.15 18.75
CA PHE A 148 -4.85 -4.81 18.49
C PHE A 148 -5.75 -4.80 17.26
N ALA A 149 -7.00 -4.38 17.43
CA ALA A 149 -8.03 -4.46 16.39
C ALA A 149 -7.65 -3.74 15.09
N GLN A 150 -7.06 -2.55 15.17
CA GLN A 150 -6.64 -1.79 13.98
C GLN A 150 -5.58 -2.52 13.14
N TYR A 151 -4.59 -3.15 13.80
CA TYR A 151 -3.54 -3.90 13.11
C TYR A 151 -4.06 -5.21 12.50
N ARG A 152 -5.04 -5.85 13.15
CA ARG A 152 -5.77 -6.97 12.53
C ARG A 152 -6.53 -6.55 11.28
N TRP A 153 -7.18 -5.38 11.29
CA TRP A 153 -7.83 -4.85 10.10
C TRP A 153 -6.84 -4.59 8.96
N VAL A 154 -5.69 -3.98 9.25
CA VAL A 154 -4.61 -3.80 8.28
C VAL A 154 -4.14 -5.15 7.73
N LEU A 155 -3.96 -6.16 8.59
CA LEU A 155 -3.59 -7.52 8.17
C LEU A 155 -4.65 -8.13 7.24
N TYR A 156 -5.94 -8.06 7.58
CA TYR A 156 -7.01 -8.64 6.77
C TYR A 156 -7.12 -7.97 5.40
N ILE A 157 -6.99 -6.65 5.33
CA ILE A 157 -6.93 -5.94 4.05
C ILE A 157 -5.71 -6.38 3.25
N GLY A 158 -4.53 -6.46 3.89
CA GLY A 158 -3.31 -6.93 3.24
C GLY A 158 -3.47 -8.33 2.66
N ILE A 159 -4.04 -9.27 3.43
CA ILE A 159 -4.34 -10.63 2.95
C ILE A 159 -5.31 -10.58 1.77
N SER A 160 -6.39 -9.81 1.85
CA SER A 160 -7.34 -9.65 0.74
C SER A 160 -6.67 -9.10 -0.52
N LEU A 161 -5.75 -8.14 -0.39
CA LEU A 161 -4.97 -7.62 -1.52
C LEU A 161 -4.09 -8.72 -2.15
N VAL A 162 -3.48 -9.59 -1.36
CA VAL A 162 -2.66 -10.69 -1.87
C VAL A 162 -3.50 -11.83 -2.48
N LEU A 163 -4.71 -12.06 -1.98
CA LEU A 163 -5.55 -13.17 -2.44
C LEU A 163 -6.48 -12.82 -3.59
N ILE A 164 -6.82 -11.54 -3.80
CA ILE A 164 -7.83 -11.12 -4.78
C ILE A 164 -7.21 -10.40 -5.98
N PRO A 165 -6.73 -9.14 -5.88
CA PRO A 165 -6.19 -8.44 -7.03
C PRO A 165 -4.86 -9.03 -7.49
N PHE A 166 -4.01 -9.50 -6.56
CA PHE A 166 -2.67 -9.97 -6.93
C PHE A 166 -2.71 -11.16 -7.91
N PRO A 167 -3.49 -12.24 -7.70
CA PRO A 167 -3.57 -13.33 -8.68
C PRO A 167 -4.12 -12.86 -10.02
N ILE A 168 -5.12 -11.96 -10.02
CA ILE A 168 -5.67 -11.40 -11.26
C ILE A 168 -4.59 -10.64 -12.03
N LEU A 169 -3.88 -9.72 -11.37
CA LEU A 169 -2.84 -8.91 -11.99
C LEU A 169 -1.65 -9.76 -12.46
N TRP A 170 -1.23 -10.72 -11.64
CA TRP A 170 -0.06 -11.56 -11.93
C TRP A 170 -0.31 -12.56 -13.05
N LEU A 171 -1.44 -13.28 -13.01
CA LEU A 171 -1.77 -14.28 -14.03
C LEU A 171 -1.98 -13.64 -15.41
N ASN A 172 -2.42 -12.38 -15.45
CA ASN A 172 -2.60 -11.63 -16.69
C ASN A 172 -1.39 -10.77 -17.06
N SER A 173 -0.25 -10.90 -16.37
CA SER A 173 0.99 -10.15 -16.64
C SER A 173 0.79 -8.63 -16.73
N CYS A 174 -0.15 -8.09 -15.95
CA CYS A 174 -0.46 -6.67 -15.94
C CYS A 174 0.76 -5.86 -15.45
N LYS A 175 1.05 -4.74 -16.11
CA LYS A 175 2.17 -3.86 -15.74
C LYS A 175 1.82 -3.02 -14.51
N ASN A 176 2.77 -2.43 -13.80
CA ASN A 176 2.42 -1.52 -12.70
C ASN A 176 2.10 -0.10 -13.19
N ASP A 177 1.51 0.01 -14.38
CA ASP A 177 1.05 1.26 -14.98
C ASP A 177 -0.37 1.11 -15.52
N MET A 178 -1.03 2.26 -15.73
CA MET A 178 -2.39 2.33 -16.26
C MET A 178 -2.40 2.52 -17.78
N GLN A 179 -1.37 2.06 -18.51
CA GLN A 179 -1.40 2.14 -19.98
C GLN A 179 -2.37 1.13 -20.61
N ASN A 180 -2.87 0.17 -19.83
CA ASN A 180 -3.75 -0.91 -20.26
C ASN A 180 -5.22 -0.47 -20.41
N VAL A 181 -5.53 0.81 -20.12
CA VAL A 181 -6.90 1.38 -20.13
C VAL A 181 -7.14 2.31 -21.33
N ASN A 182 -6.55 1.99 -22.48
CA ASN A 182 -6.81 2.69 -23.75
C ASN A 182 -7.71 1.84 -24.64
#